data_AF-A0A7V8WIC2-F1
#
_entry.id   AF-A0A7V8WIC2-F1
#
_cell.length_a   1.000
_cell.length_b   1.000
_cell.length_c   1.000
_cell.angle_alpha   90.00
_cell.angle_beta   90.00
_cell.angle_gamma   90.00
#
_symmetry.space_group_name_H-M   'P 1'
#
loop_
_entity.id
_entity.type
_entity.pdbx_description
1 polymer ?
#
loop_
_entity_poly.entity_id
_entity_poly.type
_entity_poly.pdbx_seq_one_letter_code
_entity_poly.pdbx_strand_id
1 'polypeptide(L)'
;MREPMIVRLTRSAARAWWDDDCARLGASLAYYTLFAIAPVLLVATAIAGMVFGAEAVRGEIVGQLDHLVGREGALAVESLLEGASQRRAGIFATVIGGITFIVAATGAFLELQVALNTIWRVKPRPSGHLRAFVIDRLRSF
;
A
#
# COMPACT_ATOMS: atom_id res chain seq x y z
N MET A 1 26.08 -37.22 -14.50
CA MET A 1 26.44 -35.82 -14.85
C MET A 1 25.93 -34.92 -13.73
N ARG A 2 26.80 -34.09 -13.11
CA ARG A 2 26.39 -33.20 -12.00
C ARG A 2 25.63 -32.01 -12.59
N GLU A 3 24.41 -31.79 -12.13
CA GLU A 3 23.58 -30.65 -12.56
C GLU A 3 24.31 -29.32 -12.24
N PRO A 4 24.30 -28.32 -13.14
CA PRO A 4 24.94 -27.04 -12.88
C PRO A 4 24.36 -26.38 -11.63
N MET A 5 25.20 -25.80 -10.77
CA MET A 5 24.79 -25.18 -9.51
C MET A 5 23.68 -24.12 -9.71
N ILE A 6 23.77 -23.33 -10.79
CA ILE A 6 22.77 -22.31 -11.14
C ILE A 6 21.40 -22.95 -11.40
N VAL A 7 21.35 -24.04 -12.16
CA VAL A 7 20.09 -24.75 -12.48
C VAL A 7 19.44 -25.30 -11.21
N ARG A 8 20.24 -25.83 -10.29
CA ARG A 8 19.73 -26.31 -9.00
C ARG A 8 19.16 -25.15 -8.16
N LEU A 9 19.88 -24.03 -8.07
CA LEU A 9 19.45 -22.86 -7.30
C LEU A 9 18.17 -22.24 -7.85
N THR A 10 18.09 -22.02 -9.17
CA THR A 10 16.88 -21.45 -9.78
C THR A 10 15.68 -22.37 -9.65
N ARG A 11 15.87 -23.69 -9.81
CA ARG A 11 14.82 -24.69 -9.61
C ARG A 11 14.35 -24.73 -8.16
N SER A 12 15.26 -24.67 -7.20
CA SER A 12 14.92 -24.61 -5.77
C SER A 12 14.17 -23.32 -5.43
N ALA A 13 14.60 -22.17 -5.96
CA ALA A 13 13.93 -20.90 -5.75
C ALA A 13 12.52 -20.87 -6.36
N ALA A 14 12.35 -21.37 -7.59
CA ALA A 14 11.04 -21.45 -8.24
C ALA A 14 10.07 -22.37 -7.48
N ARG A 15 10.57 -23.49 -6.95
CA ARG A 15 9.76 -24.40 -6.13
C ARG A 15 9.38 -23.76 -4.79
N ALA A 16 10.31 -23.10 -4.11
CA ALA A 16 10.01 -22.35 -2.89
C ALA A 16 8.98 -21.23 -3.15
N TRP A 17 9.12 -20.47 -4.24
CA TRP A 17 8.17 -19.43 -4.62
C TRP A 17 6.74 -19.96 -4.82
N TRP A 18 6.62 -21.14 -5.42
CA TRP A 18 5.35 -21.84 -5.61
C TRP A 18 4.79 -22.38 -4.29
N ASP A 19 5.63 -23.02 -3.49
CA ASP A 19 5.26 -23.60 -2.19
C ASP A 19 4.82 -22.52 -1.18
N ASP A 20 5.41 -21.32 -1.24
CA ASP A 20 5.08 -20.17 -0.41
C ASP A 20 3.88 -19.36 -0.96
N ASP A 21 3.28 -19.78 -2.08
CA ASP A 21 2.11 -19.16 -2.72
C ASP A 21 2.30 -17.65 -2.98
N CYS A 22 3.51 -17.31 -3.45
CA CYS A 22 3.93 -15.93 -3.65
C CYS A 22 3.04 -15.15 -4.64
N ALA A 23 2.38 -15.85 -5.58
CA ALA A 23 1.42 -15.24 -6.49
C ALA A 23 0.22 -14.63 -5.73
N ARG A 24 -0.36 -15.40 -4.82
CA ARG A 24 -1.47 -14.93 -3.98
C ARG A 24 -1.03 -13.81 -3.05
N LEU A 25 0.16 -13.92 -2.44
CA LEU A 25 0.73 -12.87 -1.59
C LEU A 25 0.96 -11.56 -2.36
N GLY A 26 1.42 -11.65 -3.61
CA GLY A 26 1.55 -10.48 -4.49
C GLY A 26 0.19 -9.88 -4.85
N ALA A 27 -0.80 -10.72 -5.16
CA ALA A 27 -2.14 -10.28 -5.51
C ALA A 27 -2.86 -9.58 -4.35
N SER A 28 -2.74 -10.11 -3.13
CA SER A 28 -3.33 -9.48 -1.93
C SER A 28 -2.67 -8.13 -1.64
N LEU A 29 -1.34 -8.04 -1.73
CA LEU A 29 -0.62 -6.77 -1.57
C LEU A 29 -1.06 -5.73 -2.61
N ALA A 30 -1.20 -6.13 -3.87
CA ALA A 30 -1.69 -5.26 -4.94
C ALA A 30 -3.12 -4.78 -4.67
N TYR A 31 -4.01 -5.68 -4.23
CA TYR A 31 -5.38 -5.34 -3.86
C TYR A 31 -5.40 -4.29 -2.74
N TYR A 32 -4.73 -4.53 -1.62
CA TYR A 32 -4.70 -3.56 -0.52
C TYR A 32 -4.08 -2.22 -0.93
N THR A 33 -3.02 -2.23 -1.74
CA THR A 33 -2.38 -1.00 -2.23
C THR A 33 -3.30 -0.21 -3.16
N LEU A 34 -3.98 -0.89 -4.08
CA LEU A 34 -4.91 -0.26 -5.03
C LEU A 34 -6.07 0.43 -4.31
N PHE A 35 -6.64 -0.20 -3.27
CA PHE A 35 -7.71 0.43 -2.49
C PHE A 35 -7.20 1.52 -1.52
N ALA A 36 -5.93 1.49 -1.14
CA ALA A 36 -5.31 2.51 -0.30
C ALA A 36 -4.83 3.74 -1.08
N ILE A 37 -4.59 3.66 -2.39
CA ILE A 37 -3.96 4.74 -3.16
C ILE A 37 -4.72 6.06 -3.09
N ALA A 38 -6.05 6.03 -3.29
CA ALA A 38 -6.89 7.22 -3.32
C ALA A 38 -6.88 7.96 -1.97
N PRO A 39 -7.17 7.32 -0.82
CA PRO A 39 -7.15 8.01 0.45
C PRO A 39 -5.72 8.43 0.88
N VAL A 40 -4.67 7.69 0.51
CA VAL A 40 -3.28 8.13 0.72
C VAL A 40 -2.99 9.42 -0.03
N LEU A 41 -3.29 9.46 -1.33
CA LEU A 41 -3.04 10.64 -2.15
C LEU A 41 -3.91 11.83 -1.74
N LEU A 42 -5.14 11.59 -1.27
CA LEU A 42 -5.99 12.64 -0.72
C LEU A 42 -5.34 13.31 0.49
N VAL A 43 -4.85 12.51 1.45
CA VAL A 43 -4.18 13.02 2.66
C VAL A 43 -2.87 13.71 2.29
N ALA A 44 -2.06 13.12 1.40
CA ALA A 44 -0.83 13.72 0.92
C ALA A 44 -1.07 15.08 0.24
N THR A 45 -2.10 15.15 -0.62
CA THR A 45 -2.52 16.39 -1.31
C THR A 45 -3.02 17.43 -0.32
N ALA A 46 -3.79 17.03 0.70
CA ALA A 46 -4.25 17.93 1.74
C ALA A 46 -3.07 18.52 2.54
N ILE A 47 -2.10 17.69 2.94
CA ILE A 47 -0.93 18.13 3.71
C ILE A 47 -0.03 19.04 2.88
N ALA A 48 0.38 18.61 1.70
CA ALA A 48 1.25 19.41 0.83
C ALA A 48 0.53 20.65 0.30
N GLY A 49 -0.78 20.56 0.05
CA GLY A 49 -1.61 21.66 -0.43
C GLY A 49 -1.74 22.81 0.57
N MET A 50 -1.56 22.57 1.87
CA MET A 50 -1.46 23.64 2.88
C MET A 50 -0.24 24.54 2.68
N VAL A 51 0.82 24.04 2.05
CA VAL A 51 2.08 24.75 1.82
C VAL A 51 2.19 25.25 0.38
N PHE A 52 1.85 24.41 -0.59
CA PHE A 52 2.08 24.66 -2.03
C PHE A 52 0.80 24.97 -2.82
N GLY A 53 -0.37 24.84 -2.21
CA GLY A 53 -1.68 24.90 -2.90
C GLY A 53 -2.09 23.55 -3.49
N ALA A 54 -3.38 23.21 -3.33
CA ALA A 54 -3.90 21.88 -3.71
C ALA A 54 -3.78 21.58 -5.21
N GLU A 55 -3.96 22.58 -6.08
CA GLU A 55 -3.88 22.39 -7.54
C GLU A 55 -2.45 22.13 -8.02
N ALA A 56 -1.46 22.82 -7.45
CA ALA A 56 -0.06 22.59 -7.80
C ALA A 56 0.38 21.17 -7.42
N VAL A 57 -0.03 20.70 -6.25
CA VAL A 57 0.27 19.34 -5.78
C VAL A 57 -0.44 18.28 -6.62
N ARG A 58 -1.72 18.50 -6.96
CA ARG A 58 -2.48 17.59 -7.82
C ARG A 58 -1.82 17.43 -9.19
N GLY A 59 -1.46 18.54 -9.84
CA GLY A 59 -0.81 18.51 -11.15
C GLY A 59 0.51 17.72 -11.14
N GLU A 60 1.33 17.89 -10.10
CA GLU A 60 2.58 17.13 -9.95
C GLU A 60 2.32 15.63 -9.72
N ILE A 61 1.37 15.27 -8.85
CA ILE A 61 1.00 13.87 -8.61
C ILE A 61 0.55 13.19 -9.91
N VAL A 62 -0.32 13.84 -10.69
CA VAL A 62 -0.81 13.31 -11.96
C VAL A 62 0.33 13.15 -12.96
N GLY A 63 1.26 14.12 -13.05
CA GLY A 63 2.45 14.02 -13.89
C GLY A 63 3.35 12.85 -13.52
N GLN A 64 3.60 12.63 -12.23
CA GLN A 64 4.38 11.47 -11.76
C GLN A 64 3.67 10.14 -12.08
N LEU A 65 2.36 10.08 -11.91
CA LEU A 65 1.57 8.88 -12.22
C LEU A 65 1.53 8.57 -13.72
N ASP A 66 1.49 9.58 -14.58
CA ASP A 66 1.55 9.38 -16.04
C ASP A 66 2.85 8.64 -16.43
N HIS A 67 3.97 8.99 -15.79
CA HIS A 67 5.24 8.31 -16.02
C HIS A 67 5.32 6.89 -15.43
N LEU A 68 4.62 6.61 -14.32
CA LEU A 68 4.71 5.34 -13.60
C LEU A 68 3.71 4.28 -14.08
N VAL A 69 2.46 4.69 -14.30
CA VAL A 69 1.33 3.78 -14.63
C VAL A 69 0.68 4.12 -15.96
N GLY A 70 1.12 5.18 -16.63
CA GLY A 70 0.56 5.63 -17.91
C GLY A 70 -0.67 6.53 -17.74
N ARG A 71 -1.04 7.18 -18.84
CA ARG A 71 -2.09 8.20 -18.89
C ARG A 71 -3.42 7.75 -18.32
N GLU A 72 -3.88 6.55 -18.67
CA GLU A 72 -5.18 6.05 -18.19
C GLU A 72 -5.20 5.88 -16.67
N GLY A 73 -4.10 5.38 -16.09
CA GLY A 73 -3.96 5.25 -14.64
C GLY A 73 -3.90 6.61 -13.94
N ALA A 74 -3.17 7.56 -14.52
CA ALA A 74 -3.07 8.93 -14.01
C ALA A 74 -4.44 9.63 -14.00
N LEU A 75 -5.20 9.55 -15.09
CA LEU A 75 -6.54 10.13 -15.22
C LEU A 75 -7.54 9.51 -14.23
N ALA A 76 -7.44 8.20 -13.98
CA ALA A 76 -8.27 7.52 -12.99
C ALA A 76 -8.01 8.08 -11.59
N VAL A 77 -6.74 8.29 -11.22
CA VAL A 77 -6.37 8.87 -9.93
C VAL A 77 -6.78 10.35 -9.82
N GLU A 78 -6.58 11.13 -10.89
CA GLU A 78 -7.02 12.53 -10.96
C GLU A 78 -8.52 12.67 -10.67
N SER A 79 -9.33 11.85 -11.35
CA SER A 79 -10.79 11.81 -11.17
C SER A 79 -11.18 11.47 -9.73
N LEU A 80 -10.45 10.56 -9.08
CA LEU A 80 -10.67 10.20 -7.67
C LEU A 80 -10.35 11.37 -6.73
N LEU A 81 -9.25 12.09 -6.97
CA LEU A 81 -8.87 13.27 -6.19
C LEU A 81 -9.87 14.41 -6.39
N GLU A 82 -10.43 14.57 -7.59
CA GLU A 82 -11.40 15.61 -7.94
C GLU A 82 -12.74 15.41 -7.22
N GLY A 83 -13.23 14.17 -7.23
CA GLY A 83 -14.46 13.81 -6.51
C GLY A 83 -14.36 13.97 -4.99
N ALA A 84 -13.14 13.92 -4.44
CA ALA A 84 -12.86 14.08 -3.02
C ALA A 84 -12.69 15.55 -2.58
N SER A 85 -12.19 16.43 -3.45
CA SER A 85 -12.00 17.87 -3.12
C SER A 85 -13.29 18.69 -3.20
N GLN A 86 -14.26 18.27 -4.02
CA GLN A 86 -15.49 19.05 -4.25
C GLN A 86 -16.50 19.02 -3.08
N ARG A 87 -16.35 18.12 -2.12
CA ARG A 87 -17.29 18.00 -0.97
C ARG A 87 -16.69 18.58 0.30
N ARG A 88 -17.29 19.65 0.84
CA ARG A 88 -17.12 20.01 2.25
C ARG A 88 -17.73 18.91 3.11
N ALA A 89 -16.90 17.98 3.56
CA ALA A 89 -17.28 16.97 4.52
C ALA A 89 -17.52 17.61 5.88
N GLY A 90 -18.62 17.26 6.55
CA GLY A 90 -18.81 17.58 7.96
C GLY A 90 -17.83 16.79 8.83
N ILE A 91 -17.64 17.24 10.08
CA ILE A 91 -16.69 16.65 11.05
C ILE A 91 -16.85 15.12 11.15
N PHE A 92 -18.08 14.62 11.19
CA PHE A 92 -18.37 13.18 11.24
C PHE A 92 -17.82 12.42 10.03
N ALA A 93 -17.99 12.95 8.82
CA ALA A 93 -17.48 12.33 7.60
C ALA A 93 -15.95 12.36 7.56
N THR A 94 -15.32 13.44 8.04
CA THR A 94 -13.87 13.53 8.17
C THR A 94 -13.31 12.48 9.15
N VAL A 95 -13.96 12.29 10.31
CA VAL A 95 -13.52 11.29 11.30
C VAL A 95 -13.66 9.87 10.76
N ILE A 96 -14.79 9.52 10.17
CA ILE A 96 -15.01 8.19 9.58
C ILE A 96 -14.03 7.93 8.43
N GLY A 97 -13.84 8.93 7.56
CA GLY A 97 -12.89 8.86 6.46
C GLY A 97 -11.45 8.67 6.95
N GLY A 98 -11.06 9.40 7.99
CA GLY A 98 -9.74 9.28 8.63
C GLY A 98 -9.50 7.89 9.24
N ILE A 99 -10.48 7.34 9.96
CA ILE A 99 -10.39 5.97 10.50
C ILE A 99 -10.28 4.96 9.36
N THR A 100 -11.13 5.08 8.34
CA THR A 100 -11.12 4.19 7.16
C THR A 100 -9.76 4.23 6.45
N PHE A 101 -9.19 5.43 6.29
CA PHE A 101 -7.85 5.62 5.73
C PHE A 101 -6.79 4.90 6.55
N ILE A 102 -6.76 5.10 7.88
CA ILE A 102 -5.78 4.45 8.76
C ILE A 102 -5.87 2.93 8.66
N VAL A 103 -7.08 2.37 8.62
CA VAL A 103 -7.30 0.94 8.47
C VAL A 103 -6.77 0.44 7.11
N ALA A 104 -7.12 1.12 6.01
CA ALA A 104 -6.68 0.73 4.67
C ALA A 104 -5.14 0.80 4.51
N ALA A 105 -4.53 1.91 4.95
CA ALA A 105 -3.09 2.11 4.89
C ALA A 105 -2.33 1.08 5.76
N THR A 106 -2.84 0.80 6.96
CA THR A 106 -2.25 -0.22 7.86
C THR A 106 -2.40 -1.63 7.27
N GLY A 107 -3.52 -1.91 6.61
CA GLY A 107 -3.80 -3.18 5.93
C GLY A 107 -2.76 -3.52 4.86
N ALA A 108 -2.41 -2.56 3.99
CA ALA A 108 -1.37 -2.77 2.97
C ALA A 108 0.00 -3.13 3.60
N PHE A 109 0.39 -2.43 4.67
CA PHE A 109 1.66 -2.71 5.34
C PHE A 109 1.64 -4.03 6.13
N LEU A 110 0.49 -4.38 6.71
CA LEU A 110 0.26 -5.71 7.30
C LEU A 110 0.42 -6.81 6.27
N GLU A 111 -0.19 -6.67 5.10
CA GLU A 111 -0.11 -7.67 4.04
C GLU A 111 1.34 -7.83 3.56
N LEU A 112 2.07 -6.73 3.40
CA LEU A 112 3.50 -6.79 3.09
C LEU A 112 4.28 -7.56 4.16
N GLN A 113 4.06 -7.28 5.44
CA GLN A 113 4.73 -8.01 6.52
C GLN A 113 4.37 -9.50 6.52
N VAL A 114 3.11 -9.84 6.29
CA VAL A 114 2.66 -11.23 6.17
C VAL A 114 3.35 -11.93 5.01
N ALA A 115 3.42 -11.28 3.84
CA ALA A 115 4.10 -11.81 2.67
C ALA A 115 5.60 -12.05 2.93
N LEU A 116 6.31 -11.05 3.48
CA LEU A 116 7.73 -11.16 3.78
C LEU A 116 8.01 -12.21 4.87
N ASN A 117 7.20 -12.26 5.93
CA ASN A 117 7.34 -13.26 6.98
C ASN A 117 7.08 -14.68 6.47
N THR A 118 6.15 -14.83 5.52
CA THR A 118 5.86 -16.13 4.88
C THR A 118 7.06 -16.59 4.06
N ILE A 119 7.56 -15.74 3.16
CA ILE A 119 8.71 -16.04 2.29
C ILE A 119 9.99 -16.34 3.11
N TRP A 120 10.26 -15.56 4.17
CA TRP A 120 11.45 -15.75 5.01
C TRP A 120 11.23 -16.66 6.21
N ARG A 121 10.04 -17.27 6.36
CA ARG A 121 9.70 -18.20 7.45
C ARG A 121 9.94 -17.62 8.84
N VAL A 122 9.70 -16.31 8.98
CA VAL A 122 9.80 -15.60 10.25
C VAL A 122 8.52 -15.86 11.04
N LYS A 123 8.64 -16.45 12.24
CA LYS A 123 7.49 -16.62 13.14
C LYS A 123 7.08 -15.26 13.71
N PRO A 124 5.86 -14.78 13.45
CA PRO A 124 5.37 -13.55 14.06
C PRO A 124 5.34 -13.71 15.58
N ARG A 125 5.77 -12.69 16.32
CA ARG A 125 5.53 -12.65 17.77
C ARG A 125 4.02 -12.50 17.99
N PRO A 126 3.38 -13.32 18.85
CA PRO A 126 1.96 -13.19 19.12
C PRO A 126 1.70 -11.87 19.86
N SER A 127 1.21 -10.85 19.15
CA SER A 127 0.73 -9.61 19.78
C SER A 127 -0.71 -9.83 20.25
N GLY A 128 -0.88 -10.30 21.48
CA GLY A 128 -2.18 -10.69 22.05
C GLY A 128 -3.18 -9.54 22.31
N HIS A 129 -2.86 -8.29 21.99
CA HIS A 129 -3.72 -7.14 22.29
C HIS A 129 -3.69 -6.07 21.19
N LEU A 130 -4.86 -5.53 20.84
CA LEU A 130 -5.02 -4.40 19.90
C LEU A 130 -4.14 -3.19 20.28
N ARG A 131 -3.93 -2.97 21.59
CA ARG A 131 -3.03 -1.94 22.11
C ARG A 131 -1.56 -2.21 21.79
N ALA A 132 -1.12 -3.46 21.91
CA ALA A 132 0.25 -3.85 21.56
C ALA A 132 0.47 -3.71 20.05
N PHE A 133 -0.52 -4.06 19.23
CA PHE A 133 -0.49 -3.87 17.79
C PHE A 133 -0.31 -2.40 17.37
N VAL A 134 -1.07 -1.47 17.98
CA VAL A 134 -0.94 -0.02 17.70
C VAL A 134 0.43 0.52 18.16
N ILE A 135 0.91 0.12 19.34
CA ILE A 135 2.20 0.57 19.89
C ILE A 135 3.39 0.02 19.07
N ASP A 136 3.34 -1.26 18.68
CA ASP A 136 4.38 -1.86 17.83
C ASP A 136 4.42 -1.17 16.47
N ARG A 137 3.28 -0.72 15.94
CA ARG A 137 3.26 0.07 14.70
C ARG A 137 3.85 1.46 14.85
N LEU A 138 3.57 2.18 15.93
CA LEU A 138 4.21 3.48 16.18
C LEU A 138 5.72 3.37 16.42
N ARG A 139 6.21 2.24 16.91
CA ARG A 139 7.65 2.00 17.17
C ARG A 139 8.42 1.43 15.98
N SER A 140 7.72 0.88 14.98
CA SER A 140 8.36 0.31 13.78
C SER A 140 8.61 1.35 12.68
N PHE A 141 8.10 2.57 12.85
CA PHE A 141 8.47 3.75 12.07
C PHE A 141 9.54 4.54 12.82
#